data_AF-A0A962AEQ2-F1
#
_entry.id   AF-A0A962AEQ2-F1
#
_cell.length_a   1.000
_cell.length_b   1.000
_cell.length_c   1.000
_cell.angle_alpha   90.00
_cell.angle_beta   90.00
_cell.angle_gamma   90.00
#
_symmetry.space_group_name_H-M   'P 1'
#
loop_
_entity.id
_entity.type
_entity.pdbx_description
1 polymer ?
#
loop_
_entity_poly.entity_id
_entity_poly.type
_entity_poly.pdbx_seq_one_letter_code
_entity_poly.pdbx_strand_id
1 'polypeptide(L)'
;MKTKSALLASIALATIPATALAHTSIIVLPPNTQQDKAVLIRAVGDALMGMGRQDQIIFYDAKGAQLAVVRLPDDPKAVNKAWVKRKLAEQAAPVLQAISAMPAAPPPGDIPENVMIPNVLDEIGRNVVPALPEKKADILVLGSWLYFDKRDGRFAMTDRFYPSDAHIRARLTDSPFGTAGLETHLSGATVHFCWPNGRDAFVTEEHEEKVRRFWSVWTQAQGGKIGTFSHDLPTCFRRTLAGETSGQIAYTLGNETKLEMLRARPPLAARVPANTAQPGEWFLADDAPISRTPPTTTTGVAWIGIKWTAPVDLDLWVRGASGSPWIFFGNTRTAEGLFNKDFTSGTGEKQFEFIEMTSAIDLKRLEIVINLFSGEARAPIEGVIRVYFNAQVYEAPFKIDARHGNRGQMPMNGAAWLRIDPRKVVGLSGS
;
A
#
# COMPACT_ATOMS: atom_id res chain seq x y z
N MET A 1 5.18 81.72 -0.13
CA MET A 1 5.26 80.29 -0.50
C MET A 1 3.88 79.67 -0.33
N LYS A 2 3.21 79.28 -1.43
CA LYS A 2 1.89 78.63 -1.41
C LYS A 2 2.11 77.13 -1.64
N THR A 3 1.84 76.30 -0.64
CA THR A 3 1.85 74.84 -0.76
C THR A 3 0.50 74.37 -1.32
N LYS A 4 0.56 73.60 -2.42
CA LYS A 4 -0.57 72.91 -3.05
C LYS A 4 -0.83 71.60 -2.31
N SER A 5 -2.03 71.41 -1.78
CA SER A 5 -2.53 70.09 -1.36
C SER A 5 -3.14 69.39 -2.58
N ALA A 6 -2.60 68.24 -2.94
CA ALA A 6 -3.21 67.31 -3.89
C ALA A 6 -3.82 66.14 -3.10
N LEU A 7 -5.13 65.98 -3.19
CA LEU A 7 -5.89 64.88 -2.60
C LEU A 7 -5.91 63.72 -3.61
N LEU A 8 -5.19 62.63 -3.31
CA LEU A 8 -5.22 61.38 -4.08
C LEU A 8 -6.36 60.51 -3.54
N ALA A 9 -7.39 60.29 -4.36
CA ALA A 9 -8.47 59.35 -4.09
C ALA A 9 -8.00 57.93 -4.45
N SER A 10 -7.78 57.09 -3.44
CA SER A 10 -7.52 55.66 -3.62
C SER A 10 -8.83 54.93 -3.94
N ILE A 11 -8.99 54.47 -5.18
CA ILE A 11 -10.05 53.55 -5.59
C ILE A 11 -9.70 52.17 -5.02
N ALA A 12 -10.41 51.76 -3.96
CA ALA A 12 -10.38 50.39 -3.48
C ALA A 12 -11.17 49.51 -4.47
N LEU A 13 -10.49 48.79 -5.36
CA LEU A 13 -11.10 47.68 -6.10
C LEU A 13 -11.47 46.60 -5.07
N ALA A 14 -12.75 46.49 -4.75
CA ALA A 14 -13.28 45.32 -4.08
C ALA A 14 -13.09 44.11 -5.02
N THR A 15 -12.22 43.18 -4.64
CA THR A 15 -12.08 41.89 -5.31
C THR A 15 -13.40 41.14 -5.18
N ILE A 16 -14.17 41.05 -6.26
CA ILE A 16 -15.32 40.17 -6.35
C ILE A 16 -14.78 38.75 -6.14
N PRO A 17 -15.27 37.96 -5.16
CA PRO A 17 -14.82 36.59 -4.98
C PRO A 17 -15.10 35.84 -6.28
N ALA A 18 -14.06 35.26 -6.87
CA ALA A 18 -14.17 34.43 -8.05
C ALA A 18 -15.29 33.41 -7.80
N THR A 19 -16.33 33.43 -8.63
CA THR A 19 -17.34 32.38 -8.65
C THR A 19 -16.59 31.07 -8.85
N ALA A 20 -16.54 30.24 -7.81
CA ALA A 20 -15.95 28.92 -7.89
C ALA A 20 -16.63 28.19 -9.05
N LEU A 21 -15.82 27.76 -10.02
CA LEU A 21 -16.29 27.01 -11.17
C LEU A 21 -16.90 25.68 -10.70
N ALA A 22 -18.00 25.28 -11.32
CA ALA A 22 -18.71 24.05 -11.01
C ALA A 22 -17.77 22.84 -11.20
N HIS A 23 -17.53 22.08 -10.14
CA HIS A 23 -16.66 20.91 -10.21
C HIS A 23 -17.42 19.67 -10.68
N THR A 24 -16.87 18.92 -11.63
CA THR A 24 -17.42 17.64 -12.06
C THR A 24 -16.53 16.51 -11.59
N SER A 25 -17.07 15.66 -10.72
CA SER A 25 -16.44 14.41 -10.31
C SER A 25 -17.14 13.22 -10.97
N ILE A 26 -16.38 12.21 -11.35
CA ILE A 26 -16.88 10.94 -11.87
C ILE A 26 -16.42 9.83 -10.93
N ILE A 27 -17.32 8.99 -10.45
CA ILE A 27 -16.98 7.89 -9.53
C ILE A 27 -17.39 6.57 -10.17
N VAL A 28 -16.40 5.72 -10.41
CA VAL A 28 -16.60 4.36 -10.92
C VAL A 28 -16.62 3.39 -9.75
N LEU A 29 -17.71 2.63 -9.63
CA LEU A 29 -17.89 1.62 -8.59
C LEU A 29 -17.44 0.23 -9.06
N PRO A 30 -16.85 -0.59 -8.17
CA PRO A 30 -16.43 -1.94 -8.54
C PRO A 30 -17.65 -2.86 -8.70
N PRO A 31 -17.54 -3.98 -9.43
CA PRO A 31 -18.67 -4.90 -9.65
C PRO A 31 -19.00 -5.76 -8.41
N ASN A 32 -18.07 -5.83 -7.47
CA ASN A 32 -18.14 -6.53 -6.19
C ASN A 32 -17.31 -5.74 -5.18
N THR A 33 -17.46 -5.99 -3.88
CA THR A 33 -16.69 -5.28 -2.85
C THR A 33 -16.35 -6.20 -1.68
N GLN A 34 -15.07 -6.26 -1.33
CA GLN A 34 -14.61 -6.89 -0.09
C GLN A 34 -14.70 -5.90 1.08
N GLN A 35 -14.81 -4.60 0.79
CA GLN A 35 -15.10 -3.57 1.78
C GLN A 35 -16.51 -3.75 2.35
N ASP A 36 -16.65 -3.46 3.65
CA ASP A 36 -17.97 -3.27 4.26
C ASP A 36 -18.78 -2.23 3.46
N LYS A 37 -19.92 -2.66 2.91
CA LYS A 37 -20.83 -1.83 2.13
C LYS A 37 -21.27 -0.58 2.90
N ALA A 38 -21.41 -0.66 4.22
CA ALA A 38 -21.77 0.49 5.05
C ALA A 38 -20.69 1.57 5.02
N VAL A 39 -19.42 1.19 4.92
CA VAL A 39 -18.29 2.13 4.77
C VAL A 39 -18.34 2.80 3.40
N LEU A 40 -18.61 2.05 2.33
CA LEU A 40 -18.72 2.62 0.98
C LEU A 40 -19.94 3.56 0.85
N ILE A 41 -21.09 3.16 1.40
CA ILE A 41 -22.30 4.00 1.47
C ILE A 41 -22.02 5.29 2.24
N ARG A 42 -21.32 5.20 3.37
CA ARG A 42 -20.93 6.38 4.14
C ARG A 42 -20.01 7.29 3.33
N ALA A 43 -18.99 6.74 2.68
CA ALA A 43 -18.07 7.53 1.85
C ALA A 43 -18.80 8.25 0.69
N VAL A 44 -19.76 7.60 0.03
CA VAL A 44 -20.62 8.24 -0.98
C VAL A 44 -21.49 9.33 -0.35
N GLY A 45 -22.10 9.07 0.82
CA GLY A 45 -22.88 10.07 1.55
C GLY A 45 -22.04 11.31 1.92
N ASP A 46 -20.85 11.10 2.46
CA ASP A 46 -19.91 12.16 2.82
C ASP A 46 -19.47 12.96 1.59
N ALA A 47 -19.23 12.28 0.46
CA ALA A 47 -18.90 12.93 -0.80
C ALA A 47 -20.03 13.85 -1.30
N LEU A 48 -21.27 13.37 -1.27
CA LEU A 48 -22.45 14.15 -1.66
C LEU A 48 -22.67 15.34 -0.72
N MET A 49 -22.40 15.17 0.57
CA MET A 49 -22.49 16.24 1.56
C MET A 49 -21.36 17.27 1.44
N GLY A 50 -20.22 16.89 0.85
CA GLY A 50 -19.07 17.75 0.58
C GLY A 50 -19.14 18.55 -0.72
N MET A 51 -20.17 18.33 -1.55
CA MET A 51 -20.33 19.04 -2.83
C MET A 51 -20.49 20.55 -2.65
N GLY A 52 -19.78 21.31 -3.46
CA GLY A 52 -19.92 22.75 -3.64
C GLY A 52 -21.11 23.12 -4.53
N ARG A 53 -21.31 24.43 -4.69
CA ARG A 53 -22.41 24.96 -5.52
C ARG A 53 -22.20 24.56 -6.97
N GLN A 54 -23.27 24.10 -7.62
CA GLN A 54 -23.27 23.66 -9.02
C GLN A 54 -22.39 22.44 -9.31
N ASP A 55 -21.76 21.85 -8.28
CA ASP A 55 -21.00 20.61 -8.46
C ASP A 55 -21.94 19.49 -8.91
N GLN A 56 -21.36 18.55 -9.65
CA GLN A 56 -22.02 17.32 -10.01
C GLN A 56 -21.11 16.11 -9.80
N ILE A 57 -21.72 15.02 -9.35
CA ILE A 57 -21.06 13.70 -9.29
C ILE A 57 -21.80 12.75 -10.23
N ILE A 58 -21.06 12.17 -11.17
CA ILE A 58 -21.58 11.16 -12.09
C ILE A 58 -21.08 9.79 -11.65
N PHE A 59 -21.98 8.85 -11.43
CA PHE A 59 -21.65 7.50 -10.99
C PHE A 59 -21.72 6.53 -12.16
N TYR A 60 -20.71 5.68 -12.27
CA TYR A 60 -20.60 4.60 -13.25
C TYR A 60 -20.40 3.26 -12.54
N ASP A 61 -20.88 2.18 -13.16
CA ASP A 61 -20.44 0.84 -12.80
C ASP A 61 -19.14 0.45 -13.55
N ALA A 62 -18.54 -0.66 -13.14
CA ALA A 62 -17.35 -1.23 -13.77
C ALA A 62 -17.54 -1.69 -15.23
N LYS A 63 -18.76 -1.70 -15.76
CA LYS A 63 -19.05 -2.02 -17.16
C LYS A 63 -19.18 -0.76 -18.02
N GLY A 64 -19.05 0.43 -17.44
CA GLY A 64 -19.22 1.70 -18.12
C GLY A 64 -20.67 2.17 -18.22
N ALA A 65 -21.62 1.53 -17.52
CA ALA A 65 -23.00 2.01 -17.46
C ALA A 65 -23.13 3.14 -16.43
N GLN A 66 -23.72 4.28 -16.84
CA GLN A 66 -24.03 5.37 -15.93
C GLN A 66 -25.16 4.96 -14.97
N LEU A 67 -24.89 4.98 -13.67
CA LEU A 67 -25.85 4.66 -12.62
C LEU A 67 -26.71 5.87 -12.23
N ALA A 68 -26.08 7.03 -12.05
CA ALA A 68 -26.75 8.24 -11.63
C ALA A 68 -25.93 9.49 -11.96
N VAL A 69 -26.62 10.63 -12.06
CA VAL A 69 -26.02 11.97 -12.03
C VAL A 69 -26.63 12.71 -10.86
N VAL A 70 -25.81 13.09 -9.89
CA VAL A 70 -26.26 13.85 -8.72
C VAL A 70 -25.76 15.28 -8.86
N ARG A 71 -26.69 16.24 -8.86
CA ARG A 71 -26.37 17.68 -8.98
C ARG A 71 -26.82 18.46 -7.75
N LEU A 72 -25.96 19.33 -7.26
CA LEU A 72 -26.33 20.28 -6.22
C LEU A 72 -26.95 21.54 -6.84
N PRO A 73 -28.12 22.01 -6.36
CA PRO A 73 -28.73 23.22 -6.89
C PRO A 73 -27.88 24.47 -6.59
N ASP A 74 -28.02 25.48 -7.46
CA ASP A 74 -27.24 26.73 -7.42
C ASP A 74 -27.45 27.56 -6.15
N ASP A 75 -28.58 27.40 -5.45
CA ASP A 75 -28.94 28.15 -4.25
C ASP A 75 -28.23 27.58 -3.00
N PRO A 76 -27.22 28.28 -2.43
CA PRO A 76 -26.48 27.81 -1.26
C PRO A 76 -27.35 27.77 0.00
N LYS A 77 -28.43 28.55 0.06
CA LYS A 77 -29.39 28.49 1.17
C LYS A 77 -30.27 27.24 1.09
N ALA A 78 -30.28 26.54 -0.05
CA ALA A 78 -31.10 25.36 -0.25
C ALA A 78 -30.43 24.07 0.26
N VAL A 79 -29.11 23.98 0.32
CA VAL A 79 -28.37 22.74 0.65
C VAL A 79 -28.80 22.14 2.00
N ASN A 80 -29.09 22.98 2.98
CA ASN A 80 -29.54 22.52 4.31
C ASN A 80 -31.06 22.26 4.41
N LYS A 81 -31.84 22.61 3.38
CA LYS A 81 -33.30 22.40 3.40
C LYS A 81 -33.61 20.91 3.22
N ALA A 82 -34.56 20.41 4.00
CA ALA A 82 -34.96 19.00 3.99
C ALA A 82 -35.35 18.49 2.60
N TRP A 83 -35.99 19.32 1.78
CA TRP A 83 -36.37 18.94 0.41
C TRP A 83 -35.18 18.76 -0.53
N VAL A 84 -34.07 19.49 -0.34
CA VAL A 84 -32.84 19.27 -1.13
C VAL A 84 -32.20 17.96 -0.74
N LYS A 85 -32.09 17.68 0.55
CA LYS A 85 -31.59 16.38 1.05
C LYS A 85 -32.41 15.21 0.50
N ARG A 86 -33.74 15.35 0.48
CA ARG A 86 -34.64 14.36 -0.14
C ARG A 86 -34.37 14.18 -1.63
N LYS A 87 -34.24 15.28 -2.39
CA LYS A 87 -33.94 15.23 -3.83
C LYS A 87 -32.55 14.66 -4.15
N LEU A 88 -31.55 14.91 -3.31
CA LEU A 88 -30.23 14.29 -3.43
C LEU A 88 -30.31 12.80 -3.15
N ALA A 89 -31.04 12.39 -2.11
CA ALA A 89 -31.27 10.97 -1.81
C ALA A 89 -32.01 10.25 -2.95
N GLU A 90 -33.02 10.89 -3.56
CA GLU A 90 -33.72 10.38 -4.74
C GLU A 90 -32.77 10.18 -5.93
N GLN A 91 -31.90 11.16 -6.22
CA GLN A 91 -30.89 11.06 -7.28
C GLN A 91 -29.82 10.00 -7.00
N ALA A 92 -29.44 9.81 -5.74
CA ALA A 92 -28.43 8.84 -5.32
C ALA A 92 -28.99 7.42 -5.12
N ALA A 93 -30.31 7.23 -5.11
CA ALA A 93 -30.95 5.94 -4.85
C ALA A 93 -30.43 4.80 -5.76
N PRO A 94 -30.22 4.99 -7.08
CA PRO A 94 -29.65 3.93 -7.93
C PRO A 94 -28.24 3.50 -7.50
N VAL A 95 -27.43 4.45 -7.03
CA VAL A 95 -26.06 4.20 -6.54
C VAL A 95 -26.09 3.39 -5.25
N LEU A 96 -26.95 3.77 -4.30
CA LEU A 96 -27.11 3.06 -3.03
C LEU A 96 -27.66 1.64 -3.24
N GLN A 97 -28.58 1.48 -4.19
CA GLN A 97 -29.09 0.17 -4.59
C GLN A 97 -27.99 -0.69 -5.20
N ALA A 98 -27.17 -0.13 -6.10
CA ALA A 98 -26.05 -0.83 -6.71
C ALA A 98 -25.05 -1.31 -5.64
N ILE A 99 -24.63 -0.44 -4.71
CA ILE A 99 -23.72 -0.81 -3.62
C ILE A 99 -24.32 -1.89 -2.72
N SER A 100 -25.61 -1.76 -2.38
CA SER A 100 -26.30 -2.76 -1.55
C SER A 100 -26.36 -4.13 -2.23
N ALA A 101 -26.49 -4.15 -3.56
CA ALA A 101 -26.56 -5.36 -4.37
C ALA A 101 -25.19 -6.00 -4.72
N MET A 102 -24.07 -5.31 -4.49
CA MET A 102 -22.74 -5.85 -4.80
C MET A 102 -22.48 -7.16 -4.05
N PRO A 103 -22.00 -8.23 -4.71
CA PRO A 103 -21.56 -9.42 -3.99
C PRO A 103 -20.27 -9.13 -3.21
N ALA A 104 -20.05 -9.87 -2.11
CA ALA A 104 -18.84 -9.76 -1.29
C ALA A 104 -17.61 -10.43 -1.94
N ALA A 105 -17.85 -11.46 -2.75
CA ALA A 105 -16.82 -12.19 -3.48
C ALA A 105 -17.02 -12.01 -4.99
N PRO A 106 -15.92 -12.02 -5.78
CA PRO A 106 -16.03 -12.09 -7.23
C PRO A 106 -16.61 -13.45 -7.67
N PRO A 107 -17.12 -13.55 -8.91
CA PRO A 107 -17.41 -14.84 -9.53
C PRO A 107 -16.18 -15.76 -9.50
N PRO A 108 -16.37 -17.10 -9.45
CA PRO A 108 -15.25 -18.03 -9.52
C PRO A 108 -14.35 -17.77 -10.75
N GLY A 109 -13.04 -17.65 -10.50
CA GLY A 109 -12.05 -17.38 -11.54
C GLY A 109 -11.88 -15.91 -11.93
N ASP A 110 -12.66 -14.99 -11.36
CA ASP A 110 -12.42 -13.54 -11.46
C ASP A 110 -11.61 -13.03 -10.26
N ILE A 111 -10.91 -11.90 -10.43
CA ILE A 111 -10.24 -11.21 -9.32
C ILE A 111 -11.23 -10.29 -8.58
N PRO A 112 -11.03 -10.05 -7.27
CA PRO A 112 -11.84 -9.10 -6.51
C PRO A 112 -11.80 -7.70 -7.11
N GLU A 113 -12.95 -7.04 -7.11
CA GLU A 113 -13.13 -5.62 -7.42
C GLU A 113 -12.60 -5.19 -8.80
N ASN A 114 -12.50 -6.10 -9.79
CA ASN A 114 -12.01 -5.80 -11.14
C ASN A 114 -12.87 -4.77 -11.87
N VAL A 115 -12.32 -3.58 -12.13
CA VAL A 115 -13.05 -2.45 -12.77
C VAL A 115 -12.89 -2.43 -14.29
N MET A 116 -12.11 -3.33 -14.89
CA MET A 116 -11.81 -3.31 -16.33
C MET A 116 -11.38 -1.90 -16.81
N ILE A 117 -10.37 -1.34 -16.13
CA ILE A 117 -9.95 0.08 -16.25
C ILE A 117 -9.93 0.61 -17.69
N PRO A 118 -9.34 -0.08 -18.69
CA PRO A 118 -9.31 0.44 -20.06
C PRO A 118 -10.72 0.64 -20.65
N ASN A 119 -11.65 -0.28 -20.39
CA ASN A 119 -13.00 -0.22 -20.94
C ASN A 119 -13.80 0.94 -20.35
N VAL A 120 -13.78 1.10 -19.03
CA VAL A 120 -14.56 2.17 -18.39
C VAL A 120 -13.98 3.56 -18.69
N LEU A 121 -12.65 3.68 -18.74
CA LEU A 121 -12.02 4.97 -19.06
C LEU A 121 -12.11 5.30 -20.56
N ASP A 122 -12.17 4.31 -21.46
CA ASP A 122 -12.51 4.55 -22.87
C ASP A 122 -13.93 5.13 -22.99
N GLU A 123 -14.92 4.56 -22.30
CA GLU A 123 -16.30 5.07 -22.30
C GLU A 123 -16.37 6.50 -21.77
N ILE A 124 -15.75 6.76 -20.61
CA ILE A 124 -15.73 8.09 -19.99
C ILE A 124 -15.01 9.12 -20.87
N GLY A 125 -13.83 8.77 -21.39
CA GLY A 125 -13.04 9.66 -22.24
C GLY A 125 -13.71 9.97 -23.58
N ARG A 126 -14.43 8.99 -24.16
CA ARG A 126 -15.11 9.15 -25.45
C ARG A 126 -16.39 9.96 -25.34
N ASN A 127 -17.22 9.64 -24.35
CA ASN A 127 -18.62 10.07 -24.34
C ASN A 127 -18.92 11.11 -23.27
N VAL A 128 -18.14 11.15 -22.18
CA VAL A 128 -18.47 11.95 -21.00
C VAL A 128 -17.64 13.22 -20.95
N VAL A 129 -16.31 13.09 -20.85
CA VAL A 129 -15.42 14.25 -20.70
C VAL A 129 -15.61 15.29 -21.80
N PRO A 130 -15.71 14.93 -23.11
CA PRO A 130 -15.91 15.91 -24.18
C PRO A 130 -17.27 16.61 -24.14
N ALA A 131 -18.28 15.98 -23.52
CA ALA A 131 -19.63 16.51 -23.38
C ALA A 131 -19.79 17.44 -22.17
N LEU A 132 -18.80 17.51 -21.27
CA LEU A 132 -18.82 18.42 -20.12
C LEU A 132 -18.61 19.88 -20.57
N PRO A 133 -19.29 20.85 -19.95
CA PRO A 133 -19.14 22.27 -20.30
C PRO A 133 -17.69 22.76 -20.27
N GLU A 134 -16.93 22.35 -19.25
CA GLU A 134 -15.52 22.73 -19.11
C GLU A 134 -14.53 21.74 -19.72
N LYS A 135 -15.03 20.60 -20.23
CA LYS A 135 -14.21 19.47 -20.69
C LYS A 135 -13.16 19.04 -19.65
N LYS A 136 -13.53 19.08 -18.38
CA LYS A 136 -12.71 18.72 -17.23
C LYS A 136 -13.48 17.85 -16.26
N ALA A 137 -12.81 16.85 -15.71
CA ALA A 137 -13.37 15.99 -14.67
C ALA A 137 -12.29 15.37 -13.78
N ASP A 138 -12.62 15.14 -12.52
CA ASP A 138 -11.82 14.30 -11.63
C ASP A 138 -12.50 12.94 -11.49
N ILE A 139 -11.81 11.88 -11.92
CA ILE A 139 -12.33 10.52 -12.06
C ILE A 139 -11.76 9.66 -10.93
N LEU A 140 -12.60 9.20 -10.02
CA LEU A 140 -12.27 8.22 -8.99
C LEU A 140 -12.63 6.81 -9.46
N VAL A 141 -11.63 5.97 -9.65
CA VAL A 141 -11.78 4.54 -9.94
C VAL A 141 -11.67 3.77 -8.63
N LEU A 142 -12.78 3.22 -8.15
CA LEU A 142 -12.82 2.36 -6.97
C LEU A 142 -12.74 0.89 -7.39
N GLY A 143 -11.67 0.20 -6.98
CA GLY A 143 -11.47 -1.23 -7.20
C GLY A 143 -10.07 -1.58 -7.67
N SER A 144 -9.91 -2.80 -8.20
CA SER A 144 -8.63 -3.37 -8.52
C SER A 144 -7.85 -2.58 -9.56
N TRP A 145 -6.56 -2.33 -9.27
CA TRP A 145 -5.61 -1.81 -10.24
C TRP A 145 -5.04 -2.92 -11.13
N LEU A 146 -5.28 -4.18 -10.80
CA LEU A 146 -4.85 -5.30 -11.63
C LEU A 146 -5.87 -5.48 -12.74
N TYR A 147 -5.40 -5.44 -13.98
CA TYR A 147 -6.24 -5.82 -15.11
C TYR A 147 -6.34 -7.35 -15.18
N PHE A 148 -7.55 -7.85 -15.39
CA PHE A 148 -7.80 -9.26 -15.63
C PHE A 148 -9.03 -9.41 -16.54
N ASP A 149 -8.90 -10.15 -17.64
CA ASP A 149 -10.05 -10.58 -18.43
C ASP A 149 -10.01 -12.10 -18.51
N LYS A 150 -11.00 -12.77 -17.91
CA LYS A 150 -11.10 -14.24 -17.96
C LYS A 150 -11.19 -14.81 -19.38
N ARG A 151 -11.60 -14.00 -20.35
CA ARG A 151 -11.67 -14.39 -21.77
C ARG A 151 -10.30 -14.29 -22.45
N ASP A 152 -9.41 -13.47 -21.92
CA ASP A 152 -8.05 -13.28 -22.43
C ASP A 152 -7.04 -13.03 -21.30
N GLY A 153 -6.63 -14.12 -20.65
CA GLY A 153 -5.66 -14.08 -19.55
C GLY A 153 -4.24 -13.64 -19.97
N ARG A 154 -3.95 -13.46 -21.26
CA ARG A 154 -2.61 -13.08 -21.74
C ARG A 154 -2.17 -11.69 -21.27
N PHE A 155 -3.13 -10.84 -20.92
CA PHE A 155 -2.89 -9.47 -20.43
C PHE A 155 -3.10 -9.33 -18.91
N ALA A 156 -3.30 -10.45 -18.20
CA ALA A 156 -3.55 -10.43 -16.76
C ALA A 156 -2.35 -9.84 -16.00
N MET A 157 -2.61 -8.91 -15.09
CA MET A 157 -1.61 -8.33 -14.19
C MET A 157 -1.42 -9.14 -12.89
N THR A 158 -1.90 -10.39 -12.86
CA THR A 158 -1.73 -11.30 -11.72
C THR A 158 -0.33 -11.94 -11.71
N ASP A 159 0.05 -12.63 -10.63
CA ASP A 159 1.28 -13.44 -10.57
C ASP A 159 2.61 -12.70 -10.86
N ARG A 160 2.63 -11.39 -10.53
CA ARG A 160 3.70 -10.40 -10.77
C ARG A 160 3.79 -9.87 -12.20
N PHE A 161 2.84 -10.19 -13.07
CA PHE A 161 2.87 -9.64 -14.43
C PHE A 161 2.40 -8.18 -14.45
N TYR A 162 3.01 -7.40 -15.34
CA TYR A 162 2.59 -6.05 -15.70
C TYR A 162 2.96 -5.79 -17.17
N PRO A 163 2.26 -4.93 -17.91
CA PRO A 163 2.53 -4.74 -19.33
C PRO A 163 3.78 -3.88 -19.54
N SER A 164 4.55 -4.19 -20.59
CA SER A 164 5.57 -3.28 -21.13
C SER A 164 4.94 -2.04 -21.79
N ASP A 165 5.74 -1.01 -22.03
CA ASP A 165 5.29 0.24 -22.66
C ASP A 165 4.94 0.11 -24.13
N ALA A 166 5.38 -0.97 -24.77
CA ALA A 166 4.92 -1.31 -26.11
C ALA A 166 3.40 -1.45 -26.16
N HIS A 167 2.76 -1.92 -25.07
CA HIS A 167 1.31 -2.03 -25.00
C HIS A 167 0.61 -0.67 -25.08
N ILE A 168 1.21 0.38 -24.51
CA ILE A 168 0.65 1.73 -24.53
C ILE A 168 0.71 2.30 -25.96
N ARG A 169 1.79 2.03 -26.69
CA ARG A 169 1.96 2.47 -28.09
C ARG A 169 1.15 1.67 -29.10
N ALA A 170 0.61 0.52 -28.71
CA ALA A 170 -0.18 -0.32 -29.59
C ALA A 170 -1.55 0.30 -29.90
N ARG A 171 -2.23 -0.27 -30.91
CA ARG A 171 -3.66 -0.03 -31.14
C ARG A 171 -4.47 -0.91 -30.21
N LEU A 172 -5.72 -0.51 -29.93
CA LEU A 172 -6.66 -1.32 -29.12
C LEU A 172 -6.89 -2.74 -29.66
N THR A 173 -6.77 -2.94 -30.98
CA THR A 173 -6.89 -4.27 -31.60
C THR A 173 -5.73 -5.20 -31.25
N ASP A 174 -4.58 -4.64 -30.93
CA ASP A 174 -3.34 -5.38 -30.67
C ASP A 174 -3.12 -5.57 -29.16
N SER A 175 -3.64 -4.66 -28.33
CA SER A 175 -3.62 -4.75 -26.87
C SER A 175 -4.79 -3.99 -26.24
N PRO A 176 -5.42 -4.50 -25.16
CA PRO A 176 -6.44 -3.75 -24.42
C PRO A 176 -5.93 -2.46 -23.77
N PHE A 177 -4.61 -2.25 -23.74
CA PHE A 177 -3.98 -1.04 -23.21
C PHE A 177 -3.53 -0.05 -24.31
N GLY A 178 -3.81 -0.35 -25.58
CA GLY A 178 -3.38 0.48 -26.70
C GLY A 178 -3.95 1.89 -26.65
N THR A 179 -3.09 2.90 -26.79
CA THR A 179 -3.47 4.33 -26.79
C THR A 179 -3.24 5.02 -28.13
N ALA A 180 -2.77 4.30 -29.16
CA ALA A 180 -2.58 4.88 -30.49
C ALA A 180 -3.92 5.38 -31.07
N GLY A 181 -3.98 6.67 -31.40
CA GLY A 181 -5.19 7.36 -31.84
C GLY A 181 -6.11 7.84 -30.71
N LEU A 182 -5.70 7.67 -29.44
CA LEU A 182 -6.43 8.08 -28.23
C LEU A 182 -5.67 9.16 -27.45
N GLU A 183 -4.74 9.88 -28.08
CA GLU A 183 -3.78 10.76 -27.39
C GLU A 183 -4.42 11.94 -26.64
N THR A 184 -5.67 12.28 -26.98
CA THR A 184 -6.45 13.33 -26.32
C THR A 184 -7.69 12.80 -25.62
N HIS A 185 -7.84 11.47 -25.51
CA HIS A 185 -9.06 10.81 -25.06
C HIS A 185 -9.44 11.12 -23.62
N LEU A 186 -8.43 11.35 -22.77
CA LEU A 186 -8.58 11.78 -21.38
C LEU A 186 -8.13 13.23 -21.17
N SER A 187 -8.06 14.03 -22.25
CA SER A 187 -7.68 15.45 -22.15
C SER A 187 -8.62 16.20 -21.21
N GLY A 188 -8.04 16.82 -20.18
CA GLY A 188 -8.78 17.55 -19.14
C GLY A 188 -9.25 16.69 -17.97
N ALA A 189 -9.02 15.38 -18.00
CA ALA A 189 -9.34 14.48 -16.89
C ALA A 189 -8.14 14.29 -15.93
N THR A 190 -8.44 14.21 -14.64
CA THR A 190 -7.52 13.72 -13.61
C THR A 190 -8.05 12.39 -13.09
N VAL A 191 -7.23 11.34 -13.05
CA VAL A 191 -7.63 10.02 -12.58
C VAL A 191 -7.04 9.73 -11.19
N HIS A 192 -7.90 9.29 -10.29
CA HIS A 192 -7.59 8.85 -8.94
C HIS A 192 -7.92 7.37 -8.81
N PHE A 193 -6.93 6.56 -8.46
CA PHE A 193 -7.08 5.12 -8.26
C PHE A 193 -7.17 4.81 -6.77
N CYS A 194 -8.22 4.08 -6.39
CA CYS A 194 -8.46 3.70 -5.01
C CYS A 194 -8.78 2.21 -4.89
N TRP A 195 -8.01 1.48 -4.08
CA TRP A 195 -8.27 0.07 -3.85
C TRP A 195 -8.08 -0.31 -2.38
N PRO A 196 -9.08 -0.07 -1.51
CA PRO A 196 -8.88 -0.16 -0.06
C PRO A 196 -8.34 -1.50 0.44
N ASN A 197 -8.82 -2.61 -0.14
CA ASN A 197 -8.42 -3.97 0.26
C ASN A 197 -7.40 -4.60 -0.70
N GLY A 198 -6.77 -3.78 -1.55
CA GLY A 198 -5.91 -4.26 -2.63
C GLY A 198 -4.48 -4.59 -2.27
N ARG A 199 -4.00 -4.17 -1.09
CA ARG A 199 -2.58 -4.23 -0.74
C ARG A 199 -2.03 -5.66 -0.83
N ASP A 200 -2.79 -6.62 -0.33
CA ASP A 200 -2.36 -8.02 -0.27
C ASP A 200 -2.52 -8.75 -1.62
N ALA A 201 -3.15 -8.13 -2.61
CA ALA A 201 -3.27 -8.69 -3.95
C ALA A 201 -1.99 -8.53 -4.79
N PHE A 202 -1.10 -7.61 -4.40
CA PHE A 202 0.22 -7.47 -5.01
C PHE A 202 1.18 -8.48 -4.40
N VAL A 203 1.89 -9.21 -5.25
CA VAL A 203 2.82 -10.24 -4.80
C VAL A 203 4.06 -9.61 -4.14
N THR A 204 4.45 -8.40 -4.57
CA THR A 204 5.60 -7.64 -4.06
C THR A 204 5.33 -6.13 -4.12
N GLU A 205 6.06 -5.34 -3.34
CA GLU A 205 6.03 -3.87 -3.46
C GLU A 205 6.48 -3.40 -4.85
N GLU A 206 7.48 -4.07 -5.45
CA GLU A 206 7.90 -3.79 -6.83
C GLU A 206 6.75 -4.04 -7.82
N HIS A 207 5.95 -5.09 -7.64
CA HIS A 207 4.79 -5.36 -8.50
C HIS A 207 3.76 -4.24 -8.41
N GLU A 208 3.45 -3.77 -7.19
CA GLU A 208 2.58 -2.60 -6.99
C GLU A 208 3.14 -1.35 -7.69
N GLU A 209 4.43 -1.06 -7.50
CA GLU A 209 5.10 0.09 -8.11
C GLU A 209 5.03 0.04 -9.64
N LYS A 210 5.30 -1.12 -10.25
CA LYS A 210 5.26 -1.30 -11.71
C LYS A 210 3.85 -1.12 -12.27
N VAL A 211 2.82 -1.63 -11.58
CA VAL A 211 1.42 -1.45 -11.98
C VAL A 211 1.01 0.03 -11.86
N ARG A 212 1.35 0.69 -10.76
CA ARG A 212 1.08 2.12 -10.57
C ARG A 212 1.76 2.97 -11.64
N ARG A 213 3.03 2.68 -11.91
CA ARG A 213 3.80 3.36 -12.95
C ARG A 213 3.18 3.14 -14.33
N PHE A 214 2.77 1.91 -14.65
CA PHE A 214 2.10 1.59 -15.92
C PHE A 214 0.83 2.43 -16.12
N TRP A 215 -0.09 2.39 -15.16
CA TRP A 215 -1.33 3.19 -15.25
C TRP A 215 -1.07 4.69 -15.32
N SER A 216 -0.03 5.16 -14.63
CA SER A 216 0.35 6.58 -14.70
C SER A 216 0.69 7.01 -16.12
N VAL A 217 1.57 6.27 -16.81
CA VAL A 217 1.95 6.66 -18.18
C VAL A 217 0.88 6.28 -19.20
N TRP A 218 0.07 5.25 -18.96
CA TRP A 218 -1.10 4.93 -19.79
C TRP A 218 -2.15 6.04 -19.79
N THR A 219 -2.46 6.63 -18.62
CA THR A 219 -3.36 7.78 -18.53
C THR A 219 -2.77 9.02 -19.18
N GLN A 220 -1.48 9.28 -18.98
CA GLN A 220 -0.78 10.42 -19.61
C GLN A 220 -0.71 10.31 -21.13
N ALA A 221 -0.51 9.09 -21.66
CA ALA A 221 -0.49 8.84 -23.10
C ALA A 221 -1.81 9.19 -23.79
N GLN A 222 -2.92 9.28 -23.04
CA GLN A 222 -4.23 9.72 -23.52
C GLN A 222 -4.55 11.19 -23.20
N GLY A 223 -3.55 11.97 -22.72
CA GLY A 223 -3.72 13.38 -22.38
C GLY A 223 -4.31 13.64 -21.00
N GLY A 224 -4.52 12.59 -20.19
CA GLY A 224 -4.99 12.69 -18.81
C GLY A 224 -3.88 12.98 -17.80
N LYS A 225 -4.28 13.25 -16.56
CA LYS A 225 -3.38 13.40 -15.41
C LYS A 225 -3.67 12.33 -14.36
N ILE A 226 -2.69 12.04 -13.53
CA ILE A 226 -2.88 11.27 -12.30
C ILE A 226 -3.04 12.23 -11.13
N GLY A 227 -4.01 11.96 -10.27
CA GLY A 227 -4.24 12.70 -9.03
C GLY A 227 -3.84 11.93 -7.76
N THR A 228 -4.16 10.64 -7.68
CA THR A 228 -3.90 9.80 -6.49
C THR A 228 -3.77 8.32 -6.85
N PHE A 229 -2.87 7.61 -6.16
CA PHE A 229 -2.97 6.16 -5.90
C PHE A 229 -3.04 5.95 -4.39
N SER A 230 -4.07 5.30 -3.87
CA SER A 230 -4.23 5.10 -2.42
C SER A 230 -5.06 3.87 -2.07
N HIS A 231 -4.73 3.27 -0.93
CA HIS A 231 -5.56 2.26 -0.27
C HIS A 231 -6.43 2.87 0.85
N ASP A 232 -6.31 4.18 1.12
CA ASP A 232 -7.13 4.89 2.10
C ASP A 232 -8.33 5.54 1.43
N LEU A 233 -9.52 4.96 1.64
CA LEU A 233 -10.78 5.39 1.01
C LEU A 233 -11.12 6.86 1.31
N PRO A 234 -11.05 7.36 2.57
CA PRO A 234 -11.27 8.78 2.85
C PRO A 234 -10.34 9.70 2.07
N THR A 235 -9.04 9.38 1.98
CA THR A 235 -8.08 10.15 1.18
C THR A 235 -8.44 10.17 -0.30
N CYS A 236 -8.88 9.03 -0.86
CA CYS A 236 -9.27 8.97 -2.27
C CYS A 236 -10.42 9.93 -2.59
N PHE A 237 -11.50 9.87 -1.81
CA PHE A 237 -12.67 10.75 -1.99
C PHE A 237 -12.30 12.21 -1.79
N ARG A 238 -11.62 12.54 -0.67
CA ARG A 238 -11.20 13.92 -0.37
C ARG A 238 -10.37 14.51 -1.52
N ARG A 239 -9.40 13.77 -2.04
CA ARG A 239 -8.51 14.26 -3.11
C ARG A 239 -9.22 14.41 -4.44
N THR A 240 -10.12 13.49 -4.78
CA THR A 240 -10.92 13.56 -6.02
C THR A 240 -11.83 14.78 -6.01
N LEU A 241 -12.60 14.96 -4.93
CA LEU A 241 -13.54 16.09 -4.82
C LEU A 241 -12.84 17.44 -4.73
N ALA A 242 -11.59 17.47 -4.26
CA ALA A 242 -10.77 18.68 -4.23
C ALA A 242 -10.00 18.94 -5.54
N GLY A 243 -10.04 18.02 -6.52
CA GLY A 243 -9.21 18.08 -7.72
C GLY A 243 -7.70 18.08 -7.43
N GLU A 244 -7.28 17.42 -6.34
CA GLU A 244 -5.91 17.52 -5.82
C GLU A 244 -4.93 16.65 -6.64
N THR A 245 -3.97 17.30 -7.30
CA THR A 245 -2.91 16.66 -8.11
C THR A 245 -1.51 16.73 -7.48
N SER A 246 -1.42 17.28 -6.28
CA SER A 246 -0.16 17.48 -5.55
C SER A 246 0.56 16.15 -5.26
N GLY A 247 1.90 16.17 -5.21
CA GLY A 247 2.71 15.05 -4.73
C GLY A 247 2.72 13.81 -5.63
N GLN A 248 2.22 13.89 -6.87
CA GLN A 248 2.25 12.78 -7.80
C GLN A 248 3.63 12.63 -8.45
N ILE A 249 4.11 11.39 -8.53
CA ILE A 249 5.36 11.04 -9.20
C ILE A 249 5.13 11.16 -10.71
N ALA A 250 5.97 11.94 -11.38
CA ALA A 250 6.00 12.00 -12.82
C ALA A 250 6.76 10.78 -13.36
N TYR A 251 6.06 9.90 -14.05
CA TYR A 251 6.65 8.80 -14.78
C TYR A 251 6.79 9.16 -16.26
N THR A 252 7.79 8.59 -16.92
CA THR A 252 8.02 8.77 -18.34
C THR A 252 7.86 7.43 -19.06
N LEU A 253 7.39 7.49 -20.29
CA LEU A 253 7.29 6.33 -21.18
C LEU A 253 8.71 5.85 -21.52
N GLY A 254 9.00 4.58 -21.23
CA GLY A 254 10.23 3.86 -21.52
C GLY A 254 10.34 3.49 -22.99
N ASN A 255 11.48 2.93 -23.40
CA ASN A 255 11.81 2.66 -24.81
C ASN A 255 11.48 1.22 -25.27
N GLU A 256 10.73 0.45 -24.47
CA GLU A 256 10.34 -0.92 -24.80
C GLU A 256 9.44 -0.94 -26.05
N THR A 257 9.83 -1.77 -27.03
CA THR A 257 9.14 -1.87 -28.34
C THR A 257 8.40 -3.19 -28.54
N LYS A 258 8.72 -4.22 -27.74
CA LYS A 258 8.10 -5.55 -27.85
C LYS A 258 6.83 -5.62 -27.03
N LEU A 259 5.72 -6.03 -27.65
CA LEU A 259 4.45 -6.30 -26.96
C LEU A 259 4.59 -7.55 -26.09
N GLU A 260 4.89 -7.34 -24.82
CA GLU A 260 4.98 -8.40 -23.83
C GLU A 260 4.56 -7.96 -22.42
N MET A 261 4.02 -8.91 -21.66
CA MET A 261 3.88 -8.78 -20.22
C MET A 261 5.24 -9.03 -19.58
N LEU A 262 5.75 -8.03 -18.87
CA LEU A 262 6.94 -8.13 -18.05
C LEU A 262 6.56 -8.72 -16.70
N ARG A 263 7.53 -9.35 -16.04
CA ARG A 263 7.34 -9.88 -14.69
C ARG A 263 8.13 -9.02 -13.72
N ALA A 264 7.46 -8.48 -12.70
CA ALA A 264 8.15 -7.83 -11.60
C ALA A 264 9.08 -8.86 -11.00
N ARG A 265 10.31 -8.44 -10.68
CA ARG A 265 11.26 -9.39 -10.14
C ARG A 265 10.60 -9.98 -8.89
N PRO A 266 10.80 -11.29 -8.61
CA PRO A 266 10.68 -11.72 -7.24
C PRO A 266 11.42 -10.69 -6.38
N PRO A 267 11.00 -10.43 -5.13
CA PRO A 267 11.98 -9.89 -4.20
C PRO A 267 13.16 -10.82 -4.38
N LEU A 268 14.33 -10.31 -4.80
CA LEU A 268 15.53 -11.13 -4.74
C LEU A 268 15.45 -11.66 -3.32
N ALA A 269 15.26 -12.98 -3.14
CA ALA A 269 15.34 -13.59 -1.82
C ALA A 269 16.70 -13.12 -1.36
N ALA A 270 16.73 -12.11 -0.47
CA ALA A 270 17.79 -11.10 -0.50
C ALA A 270 19.10 -11.84 -0.54
N ARG A 271 19.79 -11.81 -1.71
CA ARG A 271 20.69 -12.91 -2.14
C ARG A 271 21.41 -13.41 -0.92
N VAL A 272 20.92 -14.53 -0.40
CA VAL A 272 21.63 -15.18 0.67
C VAL A 272 22.97 -15.51 0.02
N PRO A 273 24.13 -15.00 0.53
CA PRO A 273 25.40 -15.12 -0.16
C PRO A 273 25.59 -16.55 -0.66
N ALA A 274 26.16 -16.77 -1.85
CA ALA A 274 26.21 -18.11 -2.45
C ALA A 274 26.92 -19.19 -1.59
N ASN A 275 27.53 -18.82 -0.45
CA ASN A 275 28.05 -19.73 0.57
C ASN A 275 27.02 -20.24 1.60
N THR A 276 25.74 -19.86 1.51
CA THR A 276 24.71 -20.15 2.53
C THR A 276 23.88 -21.39 2.22
N ALA A 277 24.50 -22.45 1.69
CA ALA A 277 23.88 -23.78 1.74
C ALA A 277 23.57 -24.18 3.20
N GLN A 278 24.22 -23.55 4.17
CA GLN A 278 23.94 -23.63 5.60
C GLN A 278 24.10 -22.25 6.27
N PRO A 279 23.03 -21.43 6.35
CA PRO A 279 23.02 -20.15 7.07
C PRO A 279 23.71 -20.22 8.44
N GLY A 280 23.40 -21.27 9.21
CA GLY A 280 23.96 -21.50 10.53
C GLY A 280 25.47 -21.80 10.58
N GLU A 281 26.14 -22.05 9.46
CA GLU A 281 27.59 -22.28 9.44
C GLU A 281 28.40 -20.97 9.34
N TRP A 282 27.85 -19.92 8.72
CA TRP A 282 28.63 -18.70 8.43
C TRP A 282 28.38 -17.55 9.40
N PHE A 283 27.13 -17.10 9.59
CA PHE A 283 26.89 -15.90 10.44
C PHE A 283 26.99 -16.21 11.94
N LEU A 284 26.94 -17.50 12.29
CA LEU A 284 27.11 -18.01 13.64
C LEU A 284 28.55 -18.47 13.93
N ALA A 285 29.44 -18.43 12.95
CA ALA A 285 30.85 -18.75 13.15
C ALA A 285 31.50 -17.73 14.10
N ASP A 286 32.32 -18.17 15.05
CA ASP A 286 32.94 -17.26 16.02
C ASP A 286 33.82 -16.17 15.34
N ASP A 287 34.34 -16.45 14.14
CA ASP A 287 35.14 -15.55 13.31
C ASP A 287 34.34 -14.75 12.27
N ALA A 288 33.01 -14.82 12.31
CA ALA A 288 32.16 -14.01 11.44
C ALA A 288 32.45 -12.51 11.63
N PRO A 289 32.70 -11.73 10.55
CA PRO A 289 33.04 -10.32 10.68
C PRO A 289 31.84 -9.52 11.20
N ILE A 290 31.99 -8.96 12.40
CA ILE A 290 30.96 -8.13 13.03
C ILE A 290 31.03 -6.70 12.48
N SER A 291 29.96 -6.28 11.83
CA SER A 291 29.80 -4.89 11.39
C SER A 291 29.54 -3.97 12.57
N ARG A 292 30.18 -2.79 12.50
CA ARG A 292 29.93 -1.64 13.39
C ARG A 292 29.28 -0.48 12.65
N THR A 293 29.04 -0.62 11.35
CA THR A 293 28.41 0.42 10.51
C THR A 293 26.93 0.14 10.44
N PRO A 294 26.05 1.04 10.92
CA PRO A 294 24.61 0.81 10.84
C PRO A 294 24.12 0.65 9.39
N PRO A 295 23.09 -0.17 9.14
CA PRO A 295 22.50 -0.29 7.82
C PRO A 295 21.81 1.03 7.42
N THR A 296 21.74 1.31 6.12
CA THR A 296 21.05 2.50 5.58
C THR A 296 19.55 2.29 5.36
N THR A 297 19.06 1.05 5.51
CA THR A 297 17.65 0.68 5.37
C THR A 297 17.15 -0.01 6.64
N THR A 298 15.84 0.01 6.87
CA THR A 298 15.22 -0.79 7.94
C THR A 298 14.52 -2.03 7.42
N THR A 299 14.32 -2.16 6.11
CA THR A 299 13.68 -3.33 5.49
C THR A 299 14.72 -4.22 4.79
N GLY A 300 14.68 -5.52 5.08
CA GLY A 300 15.58 -6.52 4.51
C GLY A 300 15.39 -7.90 5.13
N VAL A 301 16.07 -8.92 4.59
CA VAL A 301 16.09 -10.25 5.21
C VAL A 301 16.91 -10.18 6.50
N ALA A 302 16.34 -10.74 7.57
CA ALA A 302 16.96 -10.77 8.89
C ALA A 302 17.11 -12.21 9.38
N TRP A 303 18.25 -12.56 9.96
CA TRP A 303 18.39 -13.80 10.75
C TRP A 303 18.83 -13.46 12.16
N ILE A 304 18.31 -14.18 13.13
CA ILE A 304 18.51 -13.88 14.55
C ILE A 304 19.06 -15.13 15.20
N GLY A 305 20.21 -15.00 15.87
CA GLY A 305 20.79 -16.08 16.65
C GLY A 305 21.20 -15.64 18.05
N ILE A 306 21.09 -16.54 19.03
CA ILE A 306 21.53 -16.30 20.41
C ILE A 306 22.50 -17.38 20.89
N LYS A 307 23.44 -16.97 21.73
CA LYS A 307 24.46 -17.82 22.38
C LYS A 307 24.61 -17.45 23.84
N TRP A 308 24.72 -18.44 24.71
CA TRP A 308 24.93 -18.26 26.16
C TRP A 308 25.73 -19.43 26.75
N THR A 309 26.34 -19.19 27.90
CA THR A 309 27.21 -20.18 28.58
C THR A 309 26.57 -20.76 29.85
N ALA A 310 25.56 -20.11 30.42
CA ALA A 310 24.89 -20.60 31.62
C ALA A 310 24.23 -21.98 31.37
N PRO A 311 24.25 -22.90 32.35
CA PRO A 311 23.66 -24.23 32.24
C PRO A 311 22.13 -24.18 32.42
N VAL A 312 21.48 -23.36 31.61
CA VAL A 312 20.04 -23.13 31.56
C VAL A 312 19.57 -23.22 30.12
N ASP A 313 18.27 -23.35 29.97
CA ASP A 313 17.57 -23.47 28.70
C ASP A 313 16.98 -22.11 28.34
N LEU A 314 17.45 -21.52 27.23
CA LEU A 314 16.89 -20.28 26.70
C LEU A 314 16.18 -20.61 25.39
N ASP A 315 15.02 -20.00 25.17
CA ASP A 315 14.33 -20.06 23.87
C ASP A 315 14.36 -18.70 23.17
N LEU A 316 14.53 -18.74 21.86
CA LEU A 316 14.39 -17.61 20.96
C LEU A 316 13.00 -17.56 20.32
N TRP A 317 12.34 -16.42 20.47
CA TRP A 317 11.02 -16.13 19.90
C TRP A 317 11.09 -14.93 18.97
N VAL A 318 10.69 -15.10 17.70
CA VAL A 318 10.74 -14.03 16.68
C VAL A 318 9.45 -13.95 15.88
N ARG A 319 9.01 -12.74 15.53
CA ARG A 319 7.93 -12.51 14.54
C ARG A 319 8.15 -11.22 13.75
N GLY A 320 7.68 -11.18 12.50
CA GLY A 320 7.90 -10.04 11.61
C GLY A 320 7.12 -8.77 11.96
N ALA A 321 5.95 -8.92 12.60
CA ALA A 321 5.13 -7.80 13.04
C ALA A 321 4.18 -8.21 14.18
N SER A 322 3.65 -7.19 14.88
CA SER A 322 2.53 -7.37 15.79
C SER A 322 1.32 -7.96 15.04
N GLY A 323 0.92 -9.17 15.40
CA GLY A 323 -0.17 -9.92 14.76
C GLY A 323 0.30 -11.16 13.98
N SER A 324 1.57 -11.22 13.59
CA SER A 324 2.15 -12.41 12.97
C SER A 324 2.34 -13.53 14.01
N PRO A 325 2.22 -14.81 13.60
CA PRO A 325 2.54 -15.93 14.49
C PRO A 325 4.01 -15.90 14.92
N TRP A 326 4.27 -16.24 16.19
CA TRP A 326 5.63 -16.38 16.70
C TRP A 326 6.33 -17.61 16.11
N ILE A 327 7.60 -17.46 15.74
CA ILE A 327 8.52 -18.54 15.40
C ILE A 327 9.35 -18.86 16.65
N PHE A 328 9.36 -20.12 17.06
CA PHE A 328 10.11 -20.67 18.21
C PHE A 328 10.10 -22.21 18.12
N PHE A 329 10.70 -22.93 19.08
CA PHE A 329 10.79 -24.40 19.04
C PHE A 329 9.41 -25.10 18.91
N GLY A 330 8.35 -24.53 19.48
CA GLY A 330 6.98 -25.06 19.42
C GLY A 330 6.18 -24.63 18.17
N ASN A 331 6.69 -23.68 17.39
CA ASN A 331 6.12 -23.26 16.11
C ASN A 331 7.24 -22.94 15.11
N THR A 332 7.86 -23.98 14.56
CA THR A 332 9.15 -23.88 13.86
C THR A 332 9.07 -23.33 12.44
N ARG A 333 7.88 -23.07 11.90
CA ARG A 333 7.72 -22.55 10.54
C ARG A 333 6.48 -21.67 10.45
N THR A 334 6.64 -20.52 9.81
CA THR A 334 5.53 -19.64 9.41
C THR A 334 5.71 -19.24 7.95
N ALA A 335 4.80 -18.40 7.43
CA ALA A 335 4.99 -17.78 6.11
C ALA A 335 6.18 -16.81 6.08
N GLU A 336 6.63 -16.33 7.24
CA GLU A 336 7.69 -15.32 7.35
C GLU A 336 9.07 -15.91 7.62
N GLY A 337 9.16 -17.14 8.17
CA GLY A 337 10.45 -17.68 8.57
C GLY A 337 10.45 -19.12 9.11
N LEU A 338 11.63 -19.54 9.55
CA LEU A 338 11.99 -20.90 9.92
C LEU A 338 12.85 -20.90 11.18
N PHE A 339 12.51 -21.76 12.14
CA PHE A 339 13.36 -22.11 13.28
C PHE A 339 14.24 -23.29 12.89
N ASN A 340 15.56 -23.18 13.09
CA ASN A 340 16.50 -24.18 12.59
C ASN A 340 17.04 -25.14 13.65
N LYS A 341 17.31 -24.65 14.86
CA LYS A 341 18.02 -25.46 15.86
C LYS A 341 17.74 -24.98 17.28
N ASP A 342 17.39 -25.93 18.16
CA ASP A 342 17.11 -25.74 19.58
C ASP A 342 18.27 -26.26 20.45
N PHE A 343 18.48 -25.64 21.63
CA PHE A 343 19.49 -26.02 22.62
C PHE A 343 18.94 -25.97 24.04
N THR A 344 18.75 -27.14 24.64
CA THR A 344 18.15 -27.29 25.98
C THR A 344 19.11 -27.03 27.16
N SER A 345 20.34 -26.62 26.87
CA SER A 345 21.35 -26.22 27.85
C SER A 345 22.40 -25.34 27.15
N GLY A 346 23.13 -24.53 27.91
CA GLY A 346 24.16 -23.61 27.41
C GLY A 346 24.88 -24.13 26.17
N THR A 347 24.85 -23.35 25.10
CA THR A 347 25.23 -23.73 23.72
C THR A 347 26.70 -24.18 23.52
N GLY A 348 27.52 -24.16 24.57
CA GLY A 348 28.96 -24.32 24.48
C GLY A 348 29.62 -23.18 23.67
N GLU A 349 30.93 -23.28 23.44
CA GLU A 349 31.68 -22.20 22.77
C GLU A 349 31.34 -22.03 21.28
N LYS A 350 30.53 -22.89 20.64
CA LYS A 350 30.45 -22.92 19.17
C LYS A 350 29.05 -23.06 18.57
N GLN A 351 27.98 -22.89 19.35
CA GLN A 351 26.64 -23.13 18.84
C GLN A 351 25.70 -21.96 19.17
N PHE A 352 24.73 -21.75 18.30
CA PHE A 352 23.72 -20.70 18.42
C PHE A 352 22.37 -21.32 18.10
N GLU A 353 21.37 -21.04 18.93
CA GLU A 353 19.97 -21.18 18.54
C GLU A 353 19.64 -20.04 17.57
N PHE A 354 18.94 -20.33 16.46
CA PHE A 354 18.66 -19.28 15.47
C PHE A 354 17.39 -19.50 14.64
N ILE A 355 16.84 -18.36 14.21
CA ILE A 355 15.67 -18.23 13.34
C ILE A 355 16.06 -17.46 12.08
N GLU A 356 15.60 -17.97 10.93
CA GLU A 356 15.72 -17.32 9.64
C GLU A 356 14.40 -16.69 9.21
N MET A 357 14.38 -15.39 8.93
CA MET A 357 13.28 -14.80 8.18
C MET A 357 13.51 -15.08 6.68
N THR A 358 12.52 -15.67 6.02
CA THR A 358 12.58 -16.06 4.60
C THR A 358 12.06 -14.97 3.68
N SER A 359 11.43 -13.94 4.23
CA SER A 359 10.98 -12.73 3.56
C SER A 359 11.67 -11.48 4.13
N ALA A 360 11.61 -10.37 3.39
CA ALA A 360 12.10 -9.09 3.88
C ALA A 360 11.21 -8.58 5.02
N ILE A 361 11.83 -8.10 6.10
CA ILE A 361 11.15 -7.60 7.29
C ILE A 361 11.65 -6.20 7.61
N ASP A 362 10.75 -5.34 8.07
CA ASP A 362 11.11 -4.04 8.63
C ASP A 362 11.55 -4.21 10.11
N LEU A 363 12.80 -3.87 10.41
CA LEU A 363 13.38 -3.88 11.76
C LEU A 363 12.59 -3.01 12.76
N LYS A 364 11.77 -2.06 12.28
CA LYS A 364 10.86 -1.29 13.15
C LYS A 364 9.67 -2.11 13.66
N ARG A 365 9.32 -3.20 12.98
CA ARG A 365 8.16 -4.06 13.27
C ARG A 365 8.58 -5.43 13.82
N LEU A 366 9.80 -5.86 13.51
CA LEU A 366 10.40 -7.10 14.00
C LEU A 366 10.41 -7.13 15.54
N GLU A 367 9.84 -8.18 16.11
CA GLU A 367 9.87 -8.43 17.54
C GLU A 367 10.75 -9.65 17.84
N ILE A 368 11.71 -9.47 18.75
CA ILE A 368 12.62 -10.52 19.24
C ILE A 368 12.47 -10.61 20.75
N VAL A 369 12.24 -11.81 21.26
CA VAL A 369 12.15 -12.10 22.69
C VAL A 369 12.99 -13.33 23.01
N ILE A 370 13.70 -13.29 24.13
CA ILE A 370 14.46 -14.42 24.67
C ILE A 370 13.76 -14.85 25.97
N ASN A 371 13.49 -16.14 26.13
CA ASN A 371 12.90 -16.70 27.33
C ASN A 371 13.92 -17.50 28.12
N LEU A 372 14.01 -17.33 29.43
CA LEU A 372 14.54 -18.37 30.30
C LEU A 372 13.46 -19.45 30.46
N PHE A 373 13.53 -20.49 29.62
CA PHE A 373 12.52 -21.54 29.55
C PHE A 373 12.62 -22.48 30.74
N SER A 374 13.81 -23.01 31.02
CA SER A 374 14.01 -23.95 32.13
C SER A 374 15.39 -23.83 32.77
N GLY A 375 15.53 -24.40 33.97
CA GLY A 375 16.77 -24.36 34.76
C GLY A 375 16.80 -23.28 35.85
N GLU A 376 17.89 -23.28 36.61
CA GLU A 376 18.16 -22.37 37.72
C GLU A 376 19.51 -21.66 37.54
N ALA A 377 19.48 -20.33 37.49
CA ALA A 377 20.65 -19.50 37.30
C ALA A 377 21.14 -18.89 38.63
N ARG A 378 22.37 -19.26 39.04
CA ARG A 378 23.01 -18.74 40.25
C ARG A 378 23.48 -17.28 40.13
N ALA A 379 23.72 -16.82 38.91
CA ALA A 379 24.11 -15.46 38.53
C ALA A 379 23.23 -15.01 37.36
N PRO A 380 23.11 -13.69 37.08
CA PRO A 380 22.38 -13.24 35.89
C PRO A 380 22.94 -13.94 34.65
N ILE A 381 22.05 -14.32 33.74
CA ILE A 381 22.44 -15.04 32.53
C ILE A 381 22.89 -14.02 31.52
N GLU A 382 24.14 -14.16 31.08
CA GLU A 382 24.74 -13.31 30.06
C GLU A 382 24.89 -14.11 28.76
N GLY A 383 24.70 -13.41 27.65
CA GLY A 383 24.81 -14.00 26.33
C GLY A 383 25.00 -12.96 25.26
N VAL A 384 25.01 -13.43 24.02
CA VAL A 384 25.22 -12.63 22.83
C VAL A 384 24.09 -12.90 21.86
N ILE A 385 23.52 -11.82 21.31
CA ILE A 385 22.61 -11.89 20.18
C ILE A 385 23.33 -11.43 18.92
N ARG A 386 23.17 -12.20 17.84
CA ARG A 386 23.57 -11.83 16.49
C ARG A 386 22.36 -11.58 15.62
N VAL A 387 22.47 -10.55 14.80
CA VAL A 387 21.50 -10.23 13.76
C VAL A 387 22.25 -10.17 12.43
N TYR A 388 21.91 -11.06 11.51
CA TYR A 388 22.30 -10.90 10.11
C TYR A 388 21.29 -9.97 9.44
N PHE A 389 21.74 -8.90 8.80
CA PHE A 389 20.88 -7.98 8.08
C PHE A 389 21.66 -7.24 6.99
N ASN A 390 21.09 -7.10 5.80
CA ASN A 390 21.72 -6.41 4.66
C ASN A 390 23.16 -6.88 4.38
N ALA A 391 23.36 -8.21 4.32
CA ALA A 391 24.66 -8.86 4.07
C ALA A 391 25.74 -8.60 5.14
N GLN A 392 25.36 -8.14 6.33
CA GLN A 392 26.27 -7.88 7.44
C GLN A 392 25.79 -8.60 8.71
N VAL A 393 26.73 -8.96 9.58
CA VAL A 393 26.43 -9.53 10.91
C VAL A 393 26.63 -8.46 11.95
N TYR A 394 25.65 -8.27 12.81
CA TYR A 394 25.70 -7.36 13.95
C TYR A 394 25.62 -8.16 15.23
N GLU A 395 26.22 -7.65 16.29
CA GLU A 395 26.32 -8.36 17.56
C GLU A 395 26.14 -7.41 18.74
N ALA A 396 25.33 -7.83 19.71
CA ALA A 396 25.15 -7.12 20.96
C ALA A 396 25.09 -8.10 22.15
N PRO A 397 25.61 -7.70 23.33
CA PRO A 397 25.41 -8.48 24.54
C PRO A 397 23.96 -8.38 25.03
N PHE A 398 23.49 -9.41 25.72
CA PHE A 398 22.21 -9.40 26.45
C PHE A 398 22.36 -9.96 27.86
N LYS A 399 21.42 -9.62 28.74
CA LYS A 399 21.41 -10.05 30.14
C LYS A 399 19.98 -10.35 30.62
N ILE A 400 19.80 -11.50 31.28
CA ILE A 400 18.54 -11.90 31.93
C ILE A 400 18.79 -12.02 33.43
N ASP A 401 18.08 -11.22 34.23
CA ASP A 401 18.24 -11.20 35.69
C ASP A 401 17.40 -12.27 36.42
N ALA A 402 16.48 -12.94 35.72
CA ALA A 402 15.70 -14.03 36.30
C ALA A 402 16.57 -15.21 36.77
N ARG A 403 16.14 -15.81 37.88
CA ARG A 403 16.82 -16.95 38.51
C ARG A 403 16.26 -18.29 38.08
N HIS A 404 15.00 -18.34 37.66
CA HIS A 404 14.28 -19.59 37.40
C HIS A 404 13.52 -19.48 36.08
N GLY A 405 13.54 -20.55 35.29
CA GLY A 405 12.76 -20.62 34.08
C GLY A 405 11.26 -20.74 34.32
N ASN A 406 10.48 -20.23 33.37
CA ASN A 406 9.02 -20.18 33.45
C ASN A 406 8.30 -21.08 32.43
N ARG A 407 9.03 -21.93 31.70
CA ARG A 407 8.51 -22.89 30.71
C ARG A 407 7.64 -22.23 29.64
N GLY A 408 8.03 -21.04 29.16
CA GLY A 408 7.28 -20.32 28.14
C GLY A 408 5.90 -19.79 28.60
N GLN A 409 5.70 -19.62 29.91
CA GLN A 409 4.44 -19.08 30.45
C GLN A 409 4.14 -17.68 29.88
N MET A 410 2.92 -17.54 29.36
CA MET A 410 2.34 -16.27 28.91
C MET A 410 1.67 -15.54 30.08
N PRO A 411 1.57 -14.19 30.04
CA PRO A 411 2.07 -13.29 28.99
C PRO A 411 3.60 -13.05 29.01
N MET A 412 4.16 -12.65 27.86
CA MET A 412 5.59 -12.34 27.67
C MET A 412 6.02 -11.00 28.31
N ASN A 413 5.81 -10.85 29.62
CA ASN A 413 6.11 -9.63 30.36
C ASN A 413 6.74 -9.87 31.75
N GLY A 414 6.96 -11.13 32.14
CA GLY A 414 7.64 -11.49 33.39
C GLY A 414 9.17 -11.36 33.31
N ALA A 415 9.84 -11.49 34.46
CA ALA A 415 11.30 -11.35 34.57
C ALA A 415 12.10 -12.39 33.75
N ALA A 416 11.49 -13.54 33.43
CA ALA A 416 12.08 -14.58 32.59
C ALA A 416 12.04 -14.26 31.09
N TRP A 417 11.44 -13.14 30.70
CA TRP A 417 11.35 -12.70 29.30
C TRP A 417 12.20 -11.44 29.09
N LEU A 418 13.08 -11.48 28.10
CA LEU A 418 13.88 -10.34 27.67
C LEU A 418 13.49 -9.93 26.25
N ARG A 419 13.05 -8.68 26.07
CA ARG A 419 12.78 -8.11 24.75
C ARG A 419 14.05 -7.47 24.19
N ILE A 420 14.36 -7.76 22.94
CA ILE A 420 15.48 -7.16 22.21
C ILE A 420 14.95 -6.18 21.16
N ASP A 421 15.50 -4.97 21.13
CA ASP A 421 15.27 -4.02 20.03
C ASP A 421 16.29 -4.28 18.92
N PRO A 422 15.91 -4.89 17.79
CA PRO A 422 16.85 -5.24 16.72
C PRO A 422 17.58 -4.01 16.16
N ARG A 423 16.96 -2.83 16.21
CA ARG A 423 17.57 -1.58 15.72
C ARG A 423 18.77 -1.18 16.56
N LYS A 424 18.72 -1.42 17.88
CA LYS A 424 19.86 -1.17 18.77
C LYS A 424 21.00 -2.14 18.46
N VAL A 425 20.69 -3.41 18.18
CA VAL A 425 21.69 -4.42 17.81
C VAL A 425 22.43 -4.01 16.53
N VAL A 426 21.71 -3.53 15.52
CA VAL A 426 22.31 -3.08 14.25
C VAL A 426 22.82 -1.63 14.25
N GLY A 427 22.79 -0.94 15.40
CA GLY A 427 23.32 0.42 15.54
C GLY A 427 22.46 1.56 14.96
N LEU A 428 21.17 1.32 14.64
CA LEU A 428 20.21 2.32 14.13
C LEU A 428 19.67 3.29 15.20
N SER A 429 20.40 3.51 16.29
CA SER A 429 19.92 4.31 17.43
C SER A 429 19.93 5.80 17.08
N GLY A 430 18.75 6.41 16.83
CA GLY A 430 18.60 7.88 16.80
C GLY A 430 18.04 8.54 15.54
N SER A 431 17.09 7.91 14.84
CA SER A 431 16.25 8.58 13.81
C SER A 431 14.80 8.71 14.24
#